data_AF-A0A0Q4MRM5-F1
#
_entry.id   AF-A0A0Q4MRM5-F1
#
_cell.length_a   1.000
_cell.length_b   1.000
_cell.length_c   1.000
_cell.angle_alpha   90.00
_cell.angle_beta   90.00
_cell.angle_gamma   90.00
#
_symmetry.space_group_name_H-M   'P 1'
#
loop_
_entity.id
_entity.type
_entity.pdbx_description
1 polymer ?
#
loop_
_entity_poly.entity_id
_entity_poly.type
_entity_poly.pdbx_seq_one_letter_code
_entity_poly.pdbx_strand_id
1 'polypeptide(L)'
;MSLTALYILCRWLHFGALMSLAGAGFYTVLLAPSRYRPHLSGRLRPLMAAASGVTLMSTLLLLTAQTGLMGDGWGDMLSAEVWQAVLNTGFGRVWQWQCLFALCCCLAWLLRGAAGQRLLLLMALLQLAGLAFVGHAAMLDGWAGGVQRVNQMTHLIGAAFWAGGLLPLVVVMREARGVAHRYDAIRTLMRFSRYGHLAVALVVLSGVLNSLLLLGWPPASFRLYSQLLLVKVALVAAMTLIALVNRYWLVPRFQRSGQRAQQLFIRTTLAEIVLAALALLAVSLFATLQPG
;
A
#
# COMPACT_ATOMS: atom_id res chain seq x y z
N MET A 1 -8.17 -24.29 7.17
CA MET A 1 -7.47 -23.36 6.26
C MET A 1 -5.98 -23.69 6.33
N SER A 2 -5.24 -23.76 5.22
CA SER A 2 -3.80 -24.04 5.28
C SER A 2 -3.03 -22.84 5.85
N LEU A 3 -1.91 -23.08 6.52
CA LEU A 3 -1.10 -22.02 7.13
C LEU A 3 -0.58 -21.03 6.07
N THR A 4 -0.20 -21.54 4.90
CA THR A 4 0.17 -20.73 3.73
C THR A 4 -0.98 -19.85 3.25
N ALA A 5 -2.22 -20.36 3.19
CA ALA A 5 -3.37 -19.55 2.79
C ALA A 5 -3.67 -18.44 3.82
N LEU A 6 -3.51 -18.71 5.12
CA LEU A 6 -3.60 -17.69 6.16
C LEU A 6 -2.54 -16.60 5.94
N TYR A 7 -1.30 -17.00 5.73
CA TYR A 7 -0.20 -16.08 5.48
C TYR A 7 -0.47 -15.17 4.27
N ILE A 8 -0.91 -15.75 3.15
CA ILE A 8 -1.24 -15.00 1.92
C ILE A 8 -2.38 -14.01 2.17
N LEU A 9 -3.46 -14.43 2.85
CA LEU A 9 -4.59 -13.57 3.18
C LEU A 9 -4.18 -12.43 4.11
N CYS A 10 -3.45 -12.72 5.20
CA CYS A 10 -2.95 -11.72 6.13
C CYS A 10 -2.01 -10.74 5.44
N ARG A 11 -1.15 -11.21 4.52
CA ARG A 11 -0.27 -10.37 3.72
C ARG A 11 -1.07 -9.41 2.85
N TRP A 12 -2.06 -9.93 2.12
CA TRP A 12 -2.94 -9.11 1.29
C TRP A 12 -3.68 -8.03 2.11
N LEU A 13 -4.26 -8.41 3.24
CA LEU A 13 -4.93 -7.49 4.17
C LEU A 13 -3.95 -6.45 4.74
N HIS A 14 -2.75 -6.87 5.14
CA HIS A 14 -1.72 -6.01 5.70
C HIS A 14 -1.31 -4.92 4.70
N PHE A 15 -0.94 -5.29 3.47
CA PHE A 15 -0.55 -4.33 2.44
C PHE A 15 -1.72 -3.39 2.09
N GLY A 16 -2.93 -3.93 1.91
CA GLY A 16 -4.11 -3.13 1.60
C GLY A 16 -4.44 -2.10 2.69
N ALA A 17 -4.43 -2.53 3.96
CA ALA A 17 -4.69 -1.66 5.10
C ALA A 17 -3.60 -0.61 5.27
N LEU A 18 -2.33 -1.01 5.24
CA LEU A 18 -1.19 -0.12 5.42
C LEU A 18 -1.10 0.94 4.31
N MET A 19 -1.31 0.55 3.05
CA MET A 19 -1.37 1.48 1.92
C MET A 19 -2.56 2.43 2.05
N SER A 20 -3.73 1.94 2.46
CA SER A 20 -4.91 2.79 2.68
C SER A 20 -4.69 3.80 3.81
N LEU A 21 -4.00 3.39 4.87
CA LEU A 21 -3.64 4.26 6.00
C LEU A 21 -2.68 5.37 5.56
N ALA A 22 -1.60 5.02 4.87
CA ALA A 22 -0.64 5.97 4.33
C ALA A 22 -1.29 6.91 3.30
N GLY A 23 -2.10 6.36 2.39
CA GLY A 23 -2.90 7.08 1.41
C GLY A 23 -3.77 8.16 2.06
N ALA A 24 -4.58 7.79 3.06
CA ALA A 24 -5.38 8.74 3.83
C ALA A 24 -4.52 9.76 4.59
N GLY A 25 -3.39 9.34 5.17
CA GLY A 25 -2.44 10.22 5.84
C GLY A 25 -1.86 11.29 4.91
N PHE A 26 -1.54 10.97 3.66
CA PHE A 26 -1.09 11.96 2.67
C PHE A 26 -2.14 13.05 2.46
N TYR A 27 -3.42 12.70 2.41
CA TYR A 27 -4.50 13.67 2.28
C TYR A 27 -4.63 14.58 3.50
N THR A 28 -4.64 14.02 4.71
CA THR A 28 -4.88 14.78 5.94
C THR A 28 -3.67 15.59 6.41
N VAL A 29 -2.45 15.20 6.02
CA VAL A 29 -1.21 15.85 6.46
C VAL A 29 -0.59 16.74 5.39
N LEU A 30 -0.58 16.32 4.12
CA LEU A 30 0.18 17.00 3.06
C LEU A 30 -0.73 17.71 2.04
N LEU A 31 -1.72 17.00 1.48
CA LEU A 31 -2.45 17.47 0.31
C LEU A 31 -3.55 18.49 0.66
N ALA A 32 -4.34 18.26 1.71
CA ALA A 32 -5.45 19.14 2.05
C ALA A 32 -4.98 20.51 2.59
N PRO A 33 -5.66 21.62 2.25
CA PRO A 33 -5.43 22.93 2.87
C PRO A 33 -5.71 22.93 4.37
N SER A 34 -4.98 23.74 5.16
CA SER A 34 -5.05 23.74 6.63
C SER A 34 -6.46 23.85 7.21
N ARG A 35 -7.32 24.69 6.61
CA ARG A 35 -8.74 24.87 7.00
C ARG A 35 -9.64 23.66 6.72
N TYR A 36 -9.27 22.82 5.75
CA TYR A 36 -10.03 21.63 5.34
C TYR A 36 -9.56 20.35 6.04
N ARG A 37 -8.33 20.34 6.57
CA ARG A 37 -7.73 19.17 7.23
C ARG A 37 -8.57 18.61 8.39
N PRO A 38 -9.09 19.40 9.34
CA PRO A 38 -9.86 18.86 10.46
C PRO A 38 -11.12 18.14 9.97
N HIS A 39 -11.87 18.76 9.06
CA HIS A 39 -13.07 18.18 8.46
C HIS A 39 -12.75 16.90 7.70
N LEU A 40 -11.76 16.93 6.80
CA LEU A 40 -11.36 15.76 6.02
C LEU A 40 -10.87 14.62 6.93
N SER A 41 -10.10 14.94 7.98
CA SER A 41 -9.63 13.95 8.95
C SER A 41 -10.79 13.28 9.70
N GLY A 42 -11.86 14.01 10.02
CA GLY A 42 -13.07 13.44 10.59
C GLY A 42 -13.77 12.47 9.63
N ARG A 43 -13.84 12.82 8.34
CA ARG A 43 -14.45 11.97 7.30
C ARG A 43 -13.64 10.72 6.98
N LEU A 44 -12.31 10.80 7.03
CA LEU A 44 -11.41 9.67 6.79
C LEU A 44 -11.10 8.86 8.06
N ARG A 45 -11.47 9.34 9.24
CA ARG A 45 -11.28 8.65 10.53
C ARG A 45 -11.72 7.19 10.53
N PRO A 46 -12.94 6.80 10.07
CA PRO A 46 -13.35 5.39 10.10
C PRO A 46 -12.44 4.51 9.23
N LEU A 47 -12.05 4.98 8.05
CA LEU A 47 -11.11 4.27 7.17
C LEU A 47 -9.76 4.11 7.85
N MET A 48 -9.19 5.20 8.37
CA MET A 48 -7.88 5.18 9.01
C MET A 48 -7.87 4.33 10.29
N ALA A 49 -8.92 4.38 11.11
CA ALA A 49 -9.02 3.61 12.34
C ALA A 49 -9.15 2.11 12.05
N ALA A 50 -10.01 1.74 11.08
CA ALA A 50 -10.11 0.37 10.61
C ALA A 50 -8.78 -0.11 10.02
N ALA A 51 -8.13 0.70 9.18
CA ALA A 51 -6.85 0.38 8.59
C ALA A 51 -5.74 0.21 9.64
N SER A 52 -5.68 1.06 10.68
CA SER A 52 -4.72 0.87 11.78
C SER A 52 -4.96 -0.42 12.55
N GLY A 53 -6.23 -0.75 12.85
CA GLY A 53 -6.58 -1.99 13.56
C GLY A 53 -6.28 -3.24 12.73
N VAL A 54 -6.63 -3.23 11.44
CA VAL A 54 -6.32 -4.32 10.50
C VAL A 54 -4.80 -4.44 10.32
N THR A 55 -4.07 -3.34 10.25
CA THR A 55 -2.60 -3.37 10.18
C THR A 55 -2.02 -4.05 11.41
N LEU A 56 -2.40 -3.64 12.63
CA LEU A 56 -1.92 -4.28 13.86
C LEU A 56 -2.26 -5.78 13.90
N MET A 57 -3.53 -6.12 13.65
CA MET A 57 -3.97 -7.51 13.67
C MET A 57 -3.22 -8.37 12.64
N SER A 58 -3.12 -7.88 11.40
CA SER A 58 -2.42 -8.60 10.32
C SER A 58 -0.92 -8.70 10.56
N THR A 59 -0.26 -7.70 11.16
CA THR A 59 1.16 -7.77 11.53
C THR A 59 1.39 -8.88 12.56
N LEU A 60 0.56 -8.97 13.60
CA LEU A 60 0.66 -10.03 14.60
C LEU A 60 0.41 -11.41 13.99
N LEU A 61 -0.66 -11.55 13.20
CA LEU A 61 -1.00 -12.80 12.52
C LEU A 61 0.08 -13.23 11.53
N LEU A 62 0.71 -12.31 10.80
CA LEU A 62 1.82 -12.62 9.90
C LEU A 62 3.05 -13.11 10.64
N LEU A 63 3.35 -12.51 11.81
CA LEU A 63 4.45 -12.98 12.65
C LEU A 63 4.19 -14.40 13.13
N THR A 64 3.00 -14.65 13.70
CA THR A 64 2.60 -15.98 14.17
C THR A 64 2.58 -17.00 13.03
N ALA A 65 2.02 -16.63 11.88
CA ALA A 65 1.99 -17.51 10.71
C ALA A 65 3.40 -17.81 10.18
N GLN A 66 4.31 -16.82 10.17
CA GLN A 66 5.70 -17.04 9.81
C GLN A 66 6.39 -17.97 10.80
N THR A 67 6.13 -17.84 12.11
CA THR A 67 6.67 -18.75 13.13
C THR A 67 6.27 -20.19 12.84
N GLY A 68 4.99 -20.45 12.57
CA GLY A 68 4.53 -21.79 12.21
C GLY A 68 5.07 -22.30 10.86
N LEU A 69 5.32 -21.42 9.89
CA LEU A 69 5.90 -21.78 8.59
C LEU A 69 7.40 -22.09 8.67
N MET A 70 8.11 -21.53 9.65
CA MET A 70 9.54 -21.80 9.87
C MET A 70 9.78 -22.98 10.81
N GLY A 71 8.78 -23.38 11.60
CA GLY A 71 8.73 -24.67 12.28
C GLY A 71 7.97 -25.73 11.46
N ASP A 72 7.39 -26.70 12.16
CA ASP A 72 6.66 -27.84 11.60
C ASP A 72 5.13 -27.63 11.54
N GLY A 73 4.68 -26.37 11.54
CA GLY A 73 3.28 -26.00 11.32
C GLY A 73 2.59 -25.41 12.55
N TRP A 74 1.29 -25.72 12.72
CA TRP A 74 0.43 -25.06 13.71
C TRP A 74 0.85 -25.33 15.17
N GLY A 75 1.38 -26.52 15.47
CA GLY A 75 1.80 -26.89 16.82
C GLY A 75 2.95 -26.02 17.35
N ASP A 76 3.85 -25.62 16.45
CA ASP A 76 5.05 -24.86 16.78
C ASP A 76 4.77 -23.38 17.06
N MET A 77 3.55 -22.90 16.78
CA MET A 77 3.11 -21.56 17.19
C MET A 77 3.10 -21.38 18.71
N LEU A 78 3.06 -22.46 19.47
CA LEU A 78 3.06 -22.45 20.93
C LEU A 78 4.46 -22.68 21.53
N SER A 79 5.45 -23.04 20.71
CA SER A 79 6.81 -23.33 21.17
C SER A 79 7.61 -22.04 21.40
N ALA A 80 8.00 -21.80 22.65
CA ALA A 80 8.82 -20.64 23.02
C ALA A 80 10.18 -20.64 22.30
N GLU A 81 10.76 -21.82 22.05
CA GLU A 81 12.04 -21.98 21.35
C GLU A 81 11.95 -21.53 19.89
N VAL A 82 10.88 -21.91 19.18
CA VAL A 82 10.64 -21.52 17.79
C VAL A 82 10.43 -20.01 17.70
N TRP A 83 9.68 -19.42 18.64
CA TRP A 83 9.54 -17.97 18.74
C TRP A 83 10.88 -17.26 18.95
N GLN A 84 11.72 -17.76 19.87
CA GLN A 84 13.03 -17.18 20.13
C GLN A 84 13.94 -17.29 18.90
N ALA A 85 13.92 -18.42 18.20
CA ALA A 85 14.66 -18.61 16.96
C ALA A 85 14.21 -17.61 15.88
N VAL A 86 12.89 -17.54 15.62
CA VAL A 86 12.30 -16.66 14.60
C VAL A 86 12.58 -15.18 14.89
N LEU A 87 12.44 -14.74 16.14
CA LEU A 87 12.68 -13.34 16.53
C LEU A 87 14.15 -12.92 16.35
N ASN A 88 15.09 -13.87 16.42
CA ASN A 88 16.52 -13.61 16.20
C ASN A 88 16.92 -13.55 14.72
N THR A 89 16.06 -14.02 13.81
CA THR A 89 16.29 -13.93 12.35
C THR A 89 16.22 -12.47 11.86
N GLY A 90 16.75 -12.22 10.65
CA GLY A 90 16.59 -10.92 9.99
C GLY A 90 15.12 -10.52 9.81
N PHE A 91 14.25 -11.48 9.46
CA PHE A 91 12.79 -11.26 9.40
C PHE A 91 12.26 -10.83 10.77
N GLY A 92 12.55 -11.60 11.83
CA GLY A 92 12.04 -11.35 13.17
C GLY A 92 12.43 -9.98 13.72
N ARG A 93 13.68 -9.55 13.51
CA ARG A 93 14.15 -8.22 13.91
C ARG A 93 13.38 -7.10 13.23
N VAL A 94 13.12 -7.21 11.92
CA VAL A 94 12.31 -6.20 11.20
C VAL A 94 10.86 -6.23 11.69
N TRP A 95 10.31 -7.42 11.92
CA TRP A 95 8.91 -7.57 12.32
C TRP A 95 8.62 -7.08 13.73
N GLN A 96 9.60 -7.11 14.65
CA GLN A 96 9.50 -6.46 15.96
C GLN A 96 9.23 -4.95 15.81
N TRP A 97 9.95 -4.28 14.91
CA TRP A 97 9.69 -2.87 14.58
C TRP A 97 8.34 -2.67 13.91
N GLN A 98 7.91 -3.57 13.02
CA GLN A 98 6.57 -3.53 12.42
C GLN A 98 5.48 -3.59 13.49
N CYS A 99 5.60 -4.48 14.48
CA CYS A 99 4.67 -4.58 15.60
C CYS A 99 4.63 -3.28 16.42
N LEU A 100 5.79 -2.70 16.72
CA LEU A 100 5.89 -1.43 17.45
C LEU A 100 5.20 -0.30 16.68
N PHE A 101 5.52 -0.13 15.40
CA PHE A 101 4.94 0.94 14.58
C PHE A 101 3.43 0.75 14.38
N ALA A 102 2.95 -0.48 14.21
CA ALA A 102 1.53 -0.78 14.12
C ALA A 102 0.80 -0.45 15.45
N LEU A 103 1.41 -0.77 16.59
CA LEU A 103 0.89 -0.36 17.91
C LEU A 103 0.86 1.16 18.04
N CYS A 104 1.93 1.85 17.65
CA CYS A 104 1.98 3.32 17.64
C CYS A 104 0.91 3.94 16.73
N CYS A 105 0.55 3.30 15.61
CA CYS A 105 -0.60 3.74 14.81
C CYS A 105 -1.91 3.70 15.61
N CYS A 106 -2.16 2.63 16.36
CA CYS A 106 -3.35 2.54 17.21
C CYS A 106 -3.31 3.56 18.36
N LEU A 107 -2.16 3.76 18.98
CA LEU A 107 -1.99 4.75 20.07
C LEU A 107 -2.06 6.19 19.56
N ALA A 108 -1.79 6.45 18.28
CA ALA A 108 -1.90 7.78 17.69
C ALA A 108 -3.33 8.36 17.78
N TRP A 109 -4.35 7.52 17.96
CA TRP A 109 -5.73 7.95 18.19
C TRP A 109 -5.96 8.59 19.56
N LEU A 110 -5.02 8.41 20.52
CA LEU A 110 -5.03 9.11 21.80
C LEU A 110 -4.61 10.58 21.65
N LEU A 111 -3.85 10.90 20.59
CA LEU A 111 -3.45 12.26 20.28
C LEU A 111 -4.55 13.00 19.53
N ARG A 112 -4.72 14.28 19.86
CA ARG A 112 -5.74 15.15 19.21
C ARG A 112 -5.15 15.91 18.02
N GLY A 113 -6.00 16.14 17.02
CA GLY A 113 -5.71 17.04 15.90
C GLY A 113 -4.55 16.58 15.01
N ALA A 114 -3.71 17.54 14.59
CA ALA A 114 -2.66 17.32 13.58
C ALA A 114 -1.53 16.39 14.06
N ALA A 115 -1.26 16.33 15.36
CA ALA A 115 -0.19 15.50 15.91
C ALA A 115 -0.47 14.01 15.67
N GLY A 116 -1.69 13.53 15.98
CA GLY A 116 -2.10 12.15 15.71
C GLY A 116 -2.04 11.79 14.23
N GLN A 117 -2.50 12.69 13.34
CA GLN A 117 -2.45 12.47 11.89
C GLN A 117 -1.02 12.38 11.34
N ARG A 118 -0.11 13.23 11.83
CA ARG A 118 1.31 13.18 11.47
C ARG A 118 1.97 11.89 11.96
N LEU A 119 1.66 11.48 13.19
CA LEU A 119 2.18 10.23 13.76
C LEU A 119 1.68 9.02 12.97
N LEU A 120 0.39 8.96 12.61
CA LEU A 120 -0.18 7.90 11.77
C LEU A 120 0.56 7.79 10.43
N LEU A 121 0.75 8.93 9.74
CA LEU A 121 1.46 8.93 8.46
C LEU A 121 2.92 8.49 8.65
N LEU A 122 3.62 9.03 9.65
CA LEU A 122 5.02 8.67 9.92
C LEU A 122 5.17 7.17 10.19
N MET A 123 4.35 6.61 11.09
CA MET A 123 4.39 5.18 11.42
C MET A 123 4.02 4.30 10.22
N ALA A 124 3.06 4.72 9.39
CA ALA A 124 2.71 3.99 8.17
C ALA A 124 3.86 4.00 7.15
N LEU A 125 4.55 5.14 6.98
CA LEU A 125 5.72 5.24 6.09
C LEU A 125 6.91 4.43 6.60
N LEU A 126 7.15 4.41 7.92
CA LEU A 126 8.20 3.58 8.52
C LEU A 126 7.91 2.08 8.33
N GLN A 127 6.66 1.65 8.47
CA GLN A 127 6.27 0.27 8.17
C GLN A 127 6.49 -0.07 6.70
N LEU A 128 6.04 0.79 5.76
CA LEU A 128 6.27 0.60 4.33
C LEU A 128 7.76 0.53 3.97
N ALA A 129 8.58 1.39 4.58
CA ALA A 129 10.03 1.36 4.39
C ALA A 129 10.66 0.10 4.99
N GLY A 130 10.21 -0.33 6.16
CA GLY A 130 10.65 -1.56 6.82
C GLY A 130 10.42 -2.81 5.98
N LEU A 131 9.34 -2.84 5.19
CA LEU A 131 9.04 -3.96 4.28
C LEU A 131 10.08 -4.15 3.17
N ALA A 132 10.92 -3.15 2.89
CA ALA A 132 12.04 -3.30 1.95
C ALA A 132 13.19 -4.17 2.51
N PHE A 133 13.24 -4.36 3.83
CA PHE A 133 14.24 -5.21 4.50
C PHE A 133 13.76 -6.65 4.70
N VAL A 134 12.67 -7.05 4.05
CA VAL A 134 12.08 -8.38 4.17
C VAL A 134 11.86 -9.00 2.79
N GLY A 135 12.09 -10.31 2.66
CA GLY A 135 11.93 -11.05 1.41
C GLY A 135 13.13 -10.88 0.48
N HIS A 136 12.93 -11.09 -0.83
CA HIS A 136 14.02 -11.09 -1.82
C HIS A 136 14.81 -9.77 -1.90
N ALA A 137 14.22 -8.65 -1.50
CA ALA A 137 14.91 -7.36 -1.44
C ALA A 137 16.01 -7.29 -0.35
N ALA A 138 15.99 -8.23 0.60
CA ALA A 138 17.00 -8.35 1.64
C ALA A 138 18.06 -9.42 1.32
N MET A 139 17.96 -10.13 0.19
CA MET A 139 18.88 -11.21 -0.15
C MET A 139 20.19 -10.74 -0.79
N LEU A 140 20.21 -9.55 -1.41
CA LEU A 140 21.42 -8.98 -1.97
C LEU A 140 22.19 -8.19 -0.90
N ASP A 141 23.48 -8.45 -0.82
CA ASP A 141 24.43 -7.72 0.02
C ASP A 141 25.12 -6.57 -0.73
N GLY A 142 25.85 -5.74 0.02
CA GLY A 142 26.66 -4.65 -0.53
C GLY A 142 25.84 -3.53 -1.21
N TRP A 143 26.46 -2.88 -2.19
CA TRP A 143 25.87 -1.75 -2.91
C TRP A 143 24.58 -2.12 -3.65
N ALA A 144 24.55 -3.29 -4.31
CA ALA A 144 23.39 -3.78 -5.04
C ALA A 144 22.17 -3.97 -4.12
N GLY A 145 22.38 -4.55 -2.93
CA GLY A 145 21.36 -4.63 -1.89
C GLY A 145 20.84 -3.28 -1.42
N GLY A 146 21.74 -2.30 -1.24
CA GLY A 146 21.37 -0.93 -0.90
C GLY A 146 20.42 -0.30 -1.93
N VAL A 147 20.77 -0.41 -3.22
CA VAL A 147 19.95 0.08 -4.34
C VAL A 147 18.60 -0.63 -4.39
N GLN A 148 18.57 -1.96 -4.24
CA GLN A 148 17.32 -2.73 -4.26
C GLN A 148 16.38 -2.31 -3.12
N ARG A 149 16.91 -2.13 -1.90
CA ARG A 149 16.11 -1.69 -0.75
C ARG A 149 15.54 -0.29 -0.97
N VAL A 150 16.34 0.68 -1.41
CA VAL A 150 15.86 2.05 -1.71
C VAL A 150 14.80 2.02 -2.81
N ASN A 151 15.03 1.27 -3.88
CA ASN A 151 14.07 1.09 -4.97
C ASN A 151 12.76 0.50 -4.45
N GLN A 152 12.82 -0.51 -3.59
CA GLN A 152 11.64 -1.14 -2.99
C GLN A 152 10.89 -0.18 -2.04
N MET A 153 11.59 0.63 -1.25
CA MET A 153 10.96 1.68 -0.43
C MET A 153 10.22 2.69 -1.32
N THR A 154 10.87 3.18 -2.38
CA THR A 154 10.27 4.11 -3.34
C THR A 154 9.05 3.49 -4.02
N HIS A 155 9.14 2.22 -4.42
CA HIS A 155 8.01 1.49 -5.00
C HIS A 155 6.82 1.42 -4.05
N LEU A 156 7.04 1.00 -2.80
CA LEU A 156 5.98 0.82 -1.82
C LEU A 156 5.34 2.14 -1.39
N ILE A 157 6.13 3.20 -1.16
CA ILE A 157 5.61 4.52 -0.81
C ILE A 157 4.85 5.13 -1.99
N GLY A 158 5.38 5.01 -3.21
CA GLY A 158 4.69 5.44 -4.42
C GLY A 158 3.37 4.69 -4.64
N ALA A 159 3.36 3.38 -4.44
CA ALA A 159 2.16 2.55 -4.54
C ALA A 159 1.13 2.91 -3.47
N ALA A 160 1.57 3.18 -2.24
CA ALA A 160 0.70 3.65 -1.16
C ALA A 160 0.10 5.03 -1.47
N PHE A 161 0.87 5.94 -2.05
CA PHE A 161 0.37 7.23 -2.50
C PHE A 161 -0.68 7.08 -3.62
N TRP A 162 -0.37 6.28 -4.64
CA TRP A 162 -1.25 6.09 -5.80
C TRP A 162 -2.47 5.23 -5.45
N ALA A 163 -2.27 3.93 -5.21
CA ALA A 163 -3.35 2.98 -4.98
C ALA A 163 -4.07 3.22 -3.65
N GLY A 164 -3.32 3.44 -2.57
CA GLY A 164 -3.88 3.74 -1.24
C GLY A 164 -4.61 5.09 -1.19
N GLY A 165 -4.20 6.05 -2.03
CA GLY A 165 -4.83 7.37 -2.16
C GLY A 165 -6.19 7.37 -2.88
N LEU A 166 -6.53 6.29 -3.62
CA LEU A 166 -7.79 6.22 -4.37
C LEU A 166 -9.04 6.17 -3.46
N LEU A 167 -8.94 5.56 -2.28
CA LEU A 167 -10.04 5.52 -1.32
C LEU A 167 -10.40 6.93 -0.79
N PRO A 168 -9.44 7.72 -0.26
CA PRO A 168 -9.65 9.13 0.05
C PRO A 168 -10.11 9.96 -1.16
N LEU A 169 -9.62 9.67 -2.36
CA LEU A 169 -10.00 10.38 -3.58
C LEU A 169 -11.52 10.36 -3.80
N VAL A 170 -12.16 9.19 -3.63
CA VAL A 170 -13.62 9.04 -3.75
C VAL A 170 -14.35 9.90 -2.71
N VAL A 171 -13.85 9.95 -1.47
CA VAL A 171 -14.43 10.77 -0.40
C VAL A 171 -14.33 12.26 -0.74
N VAL A 172 -13.13 12.74 -1.08
CA VAL A 172 -12.90 14.16 -1.42
C VAL A 172 -13.71 14.57 -2.65
N MET A 173 -13.87 13.68 -3.63
CA MET A 173 -14.68 13.95 -4.81
C MET A 173 -16.17 14.08 -4.49
N ARG A 174 -16.68 13.31 -3.53
CA ARG A 174 -18.06 13.48 -3.05
C ARG A 174 -18.23 14.82 -2.33
N GLU A 175 -17.25 15.24 -1.54
CA GLU A 175 -17.25 16.54 -0.85
C GLU A 175 -17.14 17.72 -1.83
N ALA A 176 -16.43 17.56 -2.95
CA ALA A 176 -16.36 18.56 -4.02
C ALA A 176 -17.72 18.88 -4.66
N ARG A 177 -18.76 18.07 -4.42
CA ARG A 177 -20.15 18.35 -4.83
C ARG A 177 -20.88 19.30 -3.88
N GLY A 178 -20.52 19.32 -2.60
CA GLY A 178 -21.16 20.17 -1.60
C GLY A 178 -20.65 21.60 -1.67
N VAL A 179 -21.52 22.59 -1.44
CA VAL A 179 -21.16 24.02 -1.53
C VAL A 179 -20.11 24.41 -0.48
N ALA A 180 -20.23 23.89 0.74
CA ALA A 180 -19.44 24.32 1.90
C ALA A 180 -17.92 24.12 1.75
N HIS A 181 -17.47 23.04 1.10
CA HIS A 181 -16.04 22.69 1.00
C HIS A 181 -15.53 22.48 -0.43
N ARG A 182 -16.33 22.86 -1.44
CA ARG A 182 -16.04 22.63 -2.86
C ARG A 182 -14.63 23.08 -3.27
N TYR A 183 -14.27 24.31 -2.93
CA TYR A 183 -13.00 24.90 -3.36
C TYR A 183 -11.79 24.14 -2.79
N ASP A 184 -11.81 23.80 -1.50
CA ASP A 184 -10.72 23.09 -0.84
C ASP A 184 -10.63 21.63 -1.26
N ALA A 185 -11.78 20.99 -1.49
CA ALA A 185 -11.84 19.65 -2.03
C ALA A 185 -11.23 19.62 -3.44
N ILE A 186 -11.64 20.53 -4.35
CA ILE A 186 -11.05 20.63 -5.70
C ILE A 186 -9.54 20.89 -5.63
N ARG A 187 -9.08 21.81 -4.78
CA ARG A 187 -7.65 22.08 -4.59
C ARG A 187 -6.89 20.83 -4.13
N THR A 188 -7.49 20.04 -3.24
CA THR A 188 -6.92 18.75 -2.78
C THR A 188 -6.86 17.73 -3.92
N LEU A 189 -7.92 17.61 -4.73
CA LEU A 189 -7.94 16.75 -5.92
C LEU A 189 -6.87 17.14 -6.94
N MET A 190 -6.67 18.44 -7.19
CA MET A 190 -5.63 18.92 -8.10
C MET A 190 -4.21 18.60 -7.60
N ARG A 191 -3.97 18.74 -6.29
CA ARG A 191 -2.69 18.36 -5.67
C ARG A 191 -2.44 16.86 -5.80
N PHE A 192 -3.43 16.03 -5.45
CA PHE A 192 -3.34 14.58 -5.63
C PHE A 192 -3.04 14.23 -7.09
N SER A 193 -3.75 14.82 -8.04
CA SER A 193 -3.53 14.61 -9.47
C SER A 193 -2.09 14.97 -9.86
N ARG A 194 -1.57 16.14 -9.47
CA ARG A 194 -0.19 16.56 -9.78
C ARG A 194 0.85 15.55 -9.29
N TYR A 195 0.78 15.17 -8.01
CA TYR A 195 1.73 14.23 -7.42
C TYR A 195 1.47 12.77 -7.82
N GLY A 196 0.25 12.44 -8.24
CA GLY A 196 -0.15 11.12 -8.71
C GLY A 196 0.61 10.70 -9.96
N HIS A 197 0.90 11.62 -10.88
CA HIS A 197 1.76 11.33 -12.04
C HIS A 197 3.17 10.93 -11.64
N LEU A 198 3.75 11.66 -10.69
CA LEU A 198 5.07 11.33 -10.16
C LEU A 198 5.05 9.97 -9.46
N ALA A 199 4.01 9.69 -8.66
CA ALA A 199 3.86 8.41 -7.99
C ALA A 199 3.70 7.24 -8.97
N VAL A 200 2.86 7.38 -10.01
CA VAL A 200 2.70 6.36 -11.07
C VAL A 200 4.02 6.11 -11.78
N ALA A 201 4.73 7.17 -12.21
CA ALA A 201 6.02 7.04 -12.86
C ALA A 201 7.05 6.34 -11.96
N LEU A 202 7.15 6.73 -10.69
CA LEU A 202 8.03 6.10 -9.71
C LEU A 202 7.68 4.61 -9.53
N VAL A 203 6.40 4.26 -9.38
CA VAL A 203 5.95 2.87 -9.22
C VAL A 203 6.28 2.02 -10.44
N VAL A 204 6.04 2.53 -11.64
CA VAL A 204 6.34 1.81 -12.89
C VAL A 204 7.84 1.61 -13.04
N LEU A 205 8.64 2.67 -12.93
CA LEU A 205 10.10 2.60 -13.07
C LEU A 205 10.73 1.69 -12.01
N SER A 206 10.36 1.86 -10.75
CA SER A 206 10.86 1.00 -9.66
C SER A 206 10.36 -0.44 -9.79
N GLY A 207 9.16 -0.66 -10.33
CA GLY A 207 8.62 -1.99 -10.60
C GLY A 207 9.38 -2.72 -11.72
N VAL A 208 9.77 -2.00 -12.78
CA VAL A 208 10.65 -2.52 -13.83
C VAL A 208 12.01 -2.87 -13.25
N LEU A 209 12.63 -1.98 -12.49
CA LEU A 209 13.93 -2.24 -11.84
C LEU A 209 13.86 -3.45 -10.90
N ASN A 210 12.81 -3.57 -10.09
CA ASN A 210 12.59 -4.74 -9.24
C ASN A 210 12.51 -6.02 -10.07
N SER A 211 11.76 -6.00 -11.17
CA SER A 211 11.59 -7.16 -12.04
C SER A 211 12.92 -7.58 -12.68
N LEU A 212 13.73 -6.61 -13.14
CA LEU A 212 15.06 -6.85 -13.71
C LEU A 212 16.04 -7.38 -12.67
N LEU A 213 16.04 -6.85 -11.45
CA LEU A 213 16.91 -7.32 -10.37
C LEU A 213 16.54 -8.72 -9.89
N LEU A 214 15.25 -9.10 -9.98
CA LEU A 214 14.74 -10.40 -9.56
C LEU A 214 14.90 -11.50 -10.61
N LEU A 215 14.60 -11.20 -11.88
CA LEU A 215 14.58 -12.20 -12.95
C LEU A 215 15.80 -12.14 -13.89
N GLY A 216 16.58 -11.05 -13.82
CA GLY A 216 17.59 -10.74 -14.83
C GLY A 216 16.98 -10.41 -16.19
N TRP A 217 17.86 -10.21 -17.18
CA TRP A 217 17.46 -10.11 -18.59
C TRP A 217 18.47 -10.86 -19.48
N PRO A 218 18.04 -11.83 -20.29
CA PRO A 218 16.68 -12.37 -20.41
C PRO A 218 16.26 -13.23 -19.18
N PRO A 219 14.96 -13.46 -18.94
CA PRO A 219 14.51 -14.29 -17.83
C PRO A 219 15.01 -15.74 -17.97
N ALA A 220 15.60 -16.29 -16.90
CA ALA A 220 16.17 -17.63 -16.93
C ALA A 220 15.11 -18.74 -17.12
N SER A 221 13.88 -18.55 -16.62
CA SER A 221 12.77 -19.50 -16.83
C SER A 221 11.39 -18.85 -16.76
N PHE A 222 10.44 -19.36 -17.55
CA PHE A 222 9.04 -18.90 -17.56
C PHE A 222 8.14 -19.79 -16.67
N ARG A 223 8.39 -19.75 -15.36
CA ARG A 223 7.62 -20.51 -14.34
C ARG A 223 6.46 -19.70 -13.75
N LEU A 224 5.66 -20.32 -12.88
CA LEU A 224 4.51 -19.71 -12.21
C LEU A 224 4.81 -18.33 -11.57
N TYR A 225 5.99 -18.16 -10.97
CA TYR A 225 6.44 -16.86 -10.45
C TYR A 225 6.43 -15.77 -11.54
N SER A 226 7.07 -16.02 -12.67
CA SER A 226 7.16 -15.08 -13.80
C SER A 226 5.80 -14.82 -14.46
N GLN A 227 4.91 -15.82 -14.51
CA GLN A 227 3.55 -15.69 -15.03
C GLN A 227 2.71 -14.77 -14.13
N LEU A 228 2.75 -14.98 -12.81
CA LEU A 228 2.03 -14.13 -11.84
C LEU A 228 2.59 -12.70 -11.81
N LEU A 229 3.91 -12.54 -11.99
CA LEU A 229 4.52 -11.22 -12.15
C LEU A 229 4.00 -10.53 -13.42
N LEU A 230 3.89 -11.24 -14.54
CA LEU A 230 3.34 -10.69 -15.78
C LEU A 230 1.87 -10.27 -15.61
N VAL A 231 1.06 -11.07 -14.91
CA VAL A 231 -0.32 -10.70 -14.53
C VAL A 231 -0.32 -9.42 -13.72
N LYS A 232 0.55 -9.27 -12.71
CA LYS A 232 0.69 -8.03 -11.94
C LYS A 232 1.04 -6.84 -12.85
N VAL A 233 1.98 -7.01 -13.76
CA VAL A 233 2.39 -5.95 -14.71
C VAL A 233 1.20 -5.55 -15.60
N ALA A 234 0.45 -6.52 -16.13
CA ALA A 234 -0.74 -6.26 -16.94
C ALA A 234 -1.84 -5.51 -16.15
N LEU A 235 -2.07 -5.88 -14.88
CA LEU A 235 -2.99 -5.16 -13.99
C LEU A 235 -2.55 -3.71 -13.77
N VAL A 236 -1.27 -3.47 -13.50
CA VAL A 236 -0.71 -2.12 -13.31
C VAL A 236 -0.79 -1.29 -14.60
N ALA A 237 -0.56 -1.91 -15.76
CA ALA A 237 -0.72 -1.25 -17.06
C ALA A 237 -2.18 -0.84 -17.31
N ALA A 238 -3.14 -1.73 -17.02
CA ALA A 238 -4.57 -1.42 -17.09
C ALA A 238 -4.96 -0.27 -16.14
N MET A 239 -4.50 -0.30 -14.89
CA MET A 239 -4.70 0.80 -13.94
C MET A 239 -4.14 2.12 -14.46
N THR A 240 -2.93 2.10 -15.02
CA THR A 240 -2.28 3.29 -15.59
C THR A 240 -3.10 3.85 -16.75
N LEU A 241 -3.58 3.00 -17.64
CA LEU A 241 -4.43 3.43 -18.75
C LEU A 241 -5.74 4.07 -18.25
N ILE A 242 -6.41 3.47 -17.27
CA ILE A 242 -7.62 4.03 -16.68
C ILE A 242 -7.33 5.38 -16.02
N ALA A 243 -6.23 5.51 -15.26
CA ALA A 243 -5.82 6.76 -14.63
C ALA A 243 -5.56 7.88 -15.67
N LEU A 244 -4.92 7.54 -16.79
CA LEU A 244 -4.68 8.46 -17.91
C LEU A 244 -5.98 8.89 -18.57
N VAL A 245 -6.90 7.96 -18.86
CA VAL A 245 -8.23 8.26 -19.43
C VAL A 245 -9.03 9.15 -18.48
N ASN A 246 -9.05 8.81 -17.19
CA ASN A 246 -9.72 9.59 -16.16
C ASN A 246 -9.22 11.03 -16.15
N ARG A 247 -7.89 11.23 -16.23
CA ARG A 247 -7.29 12.56 -16.16
C ARG A 247 -7.40 13.36 -17.45
N TYR A 248 -7.04 12.78 -18.58
CA TYR A 248 -6.88 13.52 -19.84
C TYR A 248 -8.17 13.60 -20.64
N TRP A 249 -9.10 12.68 -20.41
CA TRP A 249 -10.33 12.60 -21.19
C TRP A 249 -11.57 12.93 -20.35
N LEU A 250 -11.63 12.43 -19.11
CA LEU A 250 -12.84 12.50 -18.30
C LEU A 250 -12.94 13.79 -17.47
N VAL A 251 -11.85 14.19 -16.80
CA VAL A 251 -11.79 15.43 -16.01
C VAL A 251 -12.09 16.70 -16.84
N PRO A 252 -11.54 16.90 -18.06
CA PRO A 252 -11.89 18.06 -18.89
C PRO A 252 -13.37 18.11 -19.27
N ARG A 253 -14.05 16.96 -19.33
CA ARG A 253 -15.48 16.87 -19.66
C ARG A 253 -16.41 17.16 -18.48
N PHE A 254 -15.90 17.31 -17.26
CA PHE A 254 -16.73 17.64 -16.10
C PHE A 254 -17.47 18.97 -16.29
N GLN A 255 -16.91 19.93 -17.02
CA GLN A 255 -17.57 21.20 -17.31
C GLN A 255 -18.70 21.09 -18.35
N ARG A 256 -18.68 20.07 -19.23
CA ARG A 256 -19.63 19.93 -20.35
C ARG A 256 -20.72 18.90 -20.10
N SER A 257 -20.44 17.84 -19.34
CA SER A 257 -21.37 16.71 -19.12
C SER A 257 -21.65 16.42 -17.64
N GLY A 258 -21.23 17.34 -16.76
CA GLY A 258 -21.54 17.44 -15.33
C GLY A 258 -21.61 16.11 -14.60
N GLN A 259 -22.84 15.63 -14.37
CA GLN A 259 -23.11 14.46 -13.53
C GLN A 259 -22.68 13.12 -14.17
N ARG A 260 -22.85 12.93 -15.49
CA ARG A 260 -22.52 11.64 -16.15
C ARG A 260 -21.03 11.38 -16.18
N ALA A 261 -20.23 12.38 -16.57
CA ALA A 261 -18.77 12.27 -16.57
C ALA A 261 -18.22 12.04 -15.15
N GLN A 262 -18.83 12.67 -14.14
CA GLN A 262 -18.45 12.47 -12.74
C GLN A 262 -18.80 11.07 -12.22
N GLN A 263 -19.97 10.53 -12.55
CA GLN A 263 -20.35 9.16 -12.20
C GLN A 263 -19.43 8.13 -12.86
N LEU A 264 -19.08 8.34 -14.13
CA LEU A 264 -18.13 7.50 -14.83
C LEU A 264 -16.76 7.52 -14.14
N PHE A 265 -16.30 8.69 -13.70
CA PHE A 265 -15.02 8.82 -12.97
C PHE A 265 -15.02 8.02 -11.67
N ILE A 266 -16.13 8.04 -10.92
CA ILE A 266 -16.24 7.26 -9.69
C ILE A 266 -16.19 5.76 -10.01
N ARG A 267 -16.89 5.31 -11.06
CA ARG A 267 -16.87 3.90 -11.49
C ARG A 267 -15.49 3.44 -11.93
N THR A 268 -14.80 4.26 -12.72
CA THR A 268 -13.42 3.94 -13.16
C THR A 268 -12.43 3.99 -12.01
N THR A 269 -12.57 4.93 -11.06
CA THR A 269 -11.76 4.95 -9.83
C THR A 269 -12.00 3.71 -8.98
N LEU A 270 -13.25 3.24 -8.85
CA LEU A 270 -13.56 1.98 -8.16
C LEU A 270 -12.95 0.78 -8.90
N ALA A 271 -12.97 0.78 -10.24
CA ALA A 271 -12.29 -0.24 -11.03
C ALA A 271 -10.77 -0.22 -10.78
N GLU A 272 -10.14 0.96 -10.71
CA GLU A 272 -8.72 1.08 -10.33
C GLU A 272 -8.44 0.51 -8.93
N ILE A 273 -9.32 0.73 -7.94
CA ILE A 273 -9.19 0.15 -6.59
C ILE A 273 -9.27 -1.38 -6.63
N VAL A 274 -10.20 -1.94 -7.41
CA VAL A 274 -10.33 -3.40 -7.58
C VAL A 274 -9.08 -3.97 -8.25
N LEU A 275 -8.59 -3.33 -9.32
CA LEU A 275 -7.36 -3.75 -9.99
C LEU A 275 -6.14 -3.66 -9.07
N ALA A 276 -6.06 -2.62 -8.22
CA ALA A 276 -5.01 -2.49 -7.22
C ALA A 276 -5.08 -3.64 -6.20
N ALA A 277 -6.29 -3.98 -5.72
CA ALA A 277 -6.49 -5.09 -4.81
C ALA A 277 -6.10 -6.44 -5.43
N LEU A 278 -6.40 -6.65 -6.72
CA LEU A 278 -5.96 -7.83 -7.47
C LEU A 278 -4.45 -7.87 -7.67
N ALA A 279 -3.81 -6.73 -7.94
CA ALA A 279 -2.36 -6.63 -8.06
C ALA A 279 -1.66 -6.95 -6.72
N LEU A 280 -2.22 -6.48 -5.60
CA LEU A 280 -1.74 -6.85 -4.26
C LEU A 280 -1.95 -8.35 -3.98
N LEU A 281 -3.07 -8.93 -4.41
CA LEU A 281 -3.33 -10.36 -4.25
C LEU A 281 -2.31 -11.19 -5.04
N ALA A 282 -2.02 -10.81 -6.29
CA ALA A 282 -0.99 -11.44 -7.10
C ALA A 282 0.38 -11.42 -6.40
N VAL A 283 0.78 -10.26 -5.83
CA VAL A 283 2.02 -10.13 -5.05
C VAL A 283 2.01 -11.03 -3.81
N SER A 284 0.90 -11.11 -3.09
CA SER A 284 0.80 -11.99 -1.92
C SER A 284 0.91 -13.47 -2.28
N LEU A 285 0.40 -13.86 -3.45
CA LEU A 285 0.46 -15.24 -3.95
C LEU A 285 1.88 -15.65 -4.35
N PHE A 286 2.57 -14.86 -5.18
CA PHE A 286 3.90 -15.26 -5.61
C PHE A 286 4.99 -15.01 -4.56
N ALA A 287 4.70 -14.27 -3.48
CA ALA A 287 5.63 -14.09 -2.37
C ALA A 287 5.95 -15.40 -1.62
N THR A 288 5.12 -16.43 -1.76
CA THR A 288 5.39 -17.77 -1.21
C THR A 288 6.11 -18.70 -2.19
N LEU A 289 6.40 -18.23 -3.41
CA LEU A 289 7.10 -18.98 -4.45
C LEU A 289 8.56 -18.51 -4.52
N GLN A 290 9.48 -19.42 -4.83
CA GLN A 290 10.87 -19.06 -5.10
C GLN A 290 10.98 -18.43 -6.50
N PRO A 291 11.70 -17.30 -6.66
CA PRO A 291 12.15 -16.82 -7.96
C PRO A 291 13.17 -17.86 -8.44
N GLY A 292 12.75 -18.67 -9.41
CA GLY A 292 13.49 -19.86 -9.86
C GLY A 292 14.61 -19.57 -10.84
#